data_AF-A0A533R8I3-F1
#
_entry.id   AF-A0A533R8I3-F1
#
_cell.length_a   1.000
_cell.length_b   1.000
_cell.length_c   1.000
_cell.angle_alpha   90.00
_cell.angle_beta   90.00
_cell.angle_gamma   90.00
#
_symmetry.space_group_name_H-M   'P 1'
#
loop_
_entity.id
_entity.type
_entity.pdbx_description
1 polymer ?
#
loop_
_entity_poly.entity_id
_entity_poly.type
_entity_poly.pdbx_seq_one_letter_code
_entity_poly.pdbx_strand_id
1 'polypeptide(L)'
;MTLRLRDISLAWGEDPASLPLRAGRLLGVDPAGFRKFRVVRRSLDARRKNQLVQVFTVEFGIEDETGLLQRFPDNAKLQAAIEAPPLFQPRLSSGHRALVVGMGPAGLFAALHLAECGVRVTLVERGRPVESRIRDVERFWTNGALDPASNVQFGEGGAGTFSDGKLSTRLNHPWLRHVLATLVACGAQEDILVEAKPHIGTDRLRLVLIRFRERLRALGVELRYEACLSDLEVGGGRITGGILDDSALIPCDSLILAPGHSARDTYAMLVRRGVALEPKEFAAGVRVEHPRDLIDRIQYGARHPRGVPAADYALRYNDAESGRGVYSFCMCPGGDVINAASEAGGLVVNGMSRADRDGGRSNSALVVTVRPSDWADPGVLAVSDT
;
A
#
# COMPACT_ATOMS: atom_id res chain seq x y z
N MET A 1 -17.17 -27.00 -7.54
CA MET A 1 -16.82 -25.59 -7.88
C MET A 1 -16.97 -24.70 -6.66
N THR A 2 -16.13 -23.69 -6.43
CA THR A 2 -16.38 -22.73 -5.33
C THR A 2 -17.41 -21.70 -5.78
N LEU A 3 -18.45 -21.48 -4.97
CA LEU A 3 -19.44 -20.42 -5.17
C LEU A 3 -19.11 -19.20 -4.31
N ARG A 4 -19.53 -18.03 -4.77
CA ARG A 4 -19.40 -16.75 -4.08
C ARG A 4 -20.78 -16.11 -3.93
N LEU A 5 -21.12 -15.73 -2.70
CA LEU A 5 -22.33 -14.99 -2.37
C LEU A 5 -21.96 -13.60 -1.81
N ARG A 6 -22.46 -12.55 -2.45
CA ARG A 6 -22.24 -11.14 -2.08
C ARG A 6 -23.39 -10.58 -1.25
N ASP A 7 -23.08 -9.48 -0.57
CA ASP A 7 -24.02 -8.60 0.15
C ASP A 7 -24.82 -9.27 1.29
N ILE A 8 -24.21 -10.21 2.00
CA ILE A 8 -24.79 -10.75 3.24
C ILE A 8 -24.66 -9.68 4.31
N SER A 9 -25.78 -9.17 4.79
CA SER A 9 -25.82 -8.07 5.77
C SER A 9 -26.08 -8.58 7.17
N LEU A 10 -25.27 -8.12 8.12
CA LEU A 10 -25.46 -8.26 9.56
C LEU A 10 -25.50 -6.87 10.20
N ALA A 11 -26.40 -6.64 11.16
CA ALA A 11 -26.38 -5.45 11.98
C ALA A 11 -25.08 -5.38 12.79
N TRP A 12 -24.61 -4.16 13.08
CA TRP A 12 -23.43 -3.97 13.90
C TRP A 12 -23.57 -4.66 15.27
N GLY A 13 -22.60 -5.50 15.61
CA GLY A 13 -22.59 -6.27 16.86
C GLY A 13 -23.20 -7.68 16.74
N GLU A 14 -23.83 -8.04 15.62
CA GLU A 14 -24.16 -9.44 15.36
C GLU A 14 -22.89 -10.27 15.11
N ASP A 15 -22.87 -11.50 15.62
CA ASP A 15 -21.72 -12.39 15.50
C ASP A 15 -21.56 -12.88 14.05
N PRO A 16 -20.39 -12.66 13.40
CA PRO A 16 -20.08 -13.22 12.08
C PRO A 16 -20.18 -14.76 12.01
N ALA A 17 -20.14 -15.49 13.13
CA ALA A 17 -20.41 -16.93 13.16
C ALA A 17 -21.82 -17.30 12.66
N SER A 18 -22.74 -16.34 12.61
CA SER A 18 -24.09 -16.51 12.04
C SER A 18 -24.15 -16.46 10.51
N LEU A 19 -23.05 -16.15 9.81
CA LEU A 19 -23.01 -16.02 8.35
C LEU A 19 -23.47 -17.28 7.60
N PRO A 20 -23.08 -18.51 7.97
CA PRO A 20 -23.61 -19.73 7.33
C PRO A 20 -25.12 -19.85 7.47
N LEU A 21 -25.68 -19.54 8.64
CA LEU A 21 -27.14 -19.53 8.87
C LEU A 21 -27.83 -18.50 7.97
N ARG A 22 -27.26 -17.30 7.86
CA ARG A 22 -27.81 -16.23 7.02
C ARG A 22 -27.75 -16.59 5.53
N ALA A 23 -26.63 -17.14 5.07
CA ALA A 23 -26.46 -17.64 3.71
C ALA A 23 -27.44 -18.78 3.39
N GLY A 24 -27.58 -19.74 4.31
CA GLY A 24 -28.51 -20.86 4.15
C GLY A 24 -29.96 -20.42 4.00
N ARG A 25 -30.41 -19.43 4.80
CA ARG A 25 -31.75 -18.84 4.65
C ARG A 25 -31.95 -18.13 3.31
N LEU A 26 -30.94 -17.37 2.84
CA LEU A 26 -31.02 -16.67 1.56
C LEU A 26 -31.07 -17.64 0.36
N LEU A 27 -30.44 -18.80 0.49
CA LEU A 27 -30.29 -19.79 -0.59
C LEU A 27 -31.26 -20.98 -0.48
N GLY A 28 -32.01 -21.10 0.63
CA GLY A 28 -32.82 -22.29 0.92
C GLY A 28 -31.96 -23.55 0.97
N VAL A 29 -30.85 -23.48 1.72
CA VAL A 29 -29.85 -24.53 1.91
C VAL A 29 -29.60 -24.74 3.40
N ASP A 30 -29.44 -25.99 3.83
CA ASP A 30 -29.02 -26.30 5.19
C ASP A 30 -27.58 -25.80 5.43
N PRO A 31 -27.33 -24.96 6.45
CA PRO A 31 -25.99 -24.50 6.79
C PRO A 31 -24.95 -25.62 6.96
N ALA A 32 -25.36 -26.82 7.38
CA ALA A 32 -24.48 -27.98 7.50
C ALA A 32 -23.96 -28.50 6.14
N GLY A 33 -24.63 -28.14 5.04
CA GLY A 33 -24.23 -28.49 3.68
C GLY A 33 -23.08 -27.65 3.12
N PHE A 34 -22.73 -26.53 3.76
CA PHE A 34 -21.62 -25.70 3.30
C PHE A 34 -20.27 -26.33 3.62
N ARG A 35 -19.39 -26.38 2.61
CA ARG A 35 -18.00 -26.83 2.73
C ARG A 35 -17.06 -25.66 2.54
N LYS A 36 -15.97 -25.59 3.31
CA LYS A 36 -14.93 -24.53 3.20
C LYS A 36 -15.52 -23.10 3.19
N PHE A 37 -16.56 -22.86 3.99
CA PHE A 37 -17.21 -21.56 4.09
C PHE A 37 -16.24 -20.53 4.65
N ARG A 38 -15.97 -19.46 3.92
CA ARG A 38 -15.03 -18.41 4.31
C ARG A 38 -15.51 -17.03 3.93
N VAL A 39 -15.19 -16.04 4.75
CA VAL A 39 -15.35 -14.64 4.39
C VAL A 39 -14.22 -14.25 3.45
N VAL A 40 -14.56 -13.59 2.33
CA VAL A 40 -13.58 -13.05 1.38
C VAL A 40 -13.66 -11.53 1.25
N ARG A 41 -14.72 -10.91 1.79
CA ARG A 41 -14.84 -9.47 1.93
C ARG A 41 -15.73 -9.10 3.12
N ARG A 42 -15.36 -8.04 3.85
CA ARG A 42 -16.12 -7.39 4.92
C ARG A 42 -16.07 -5.88 4.69
N SER A 43 -17.21 -5.21 4.75
CA SER A 43 -17.32 -3.75 4.68
C SER A 43 -18.31 -3.21 5.69
N LEU A 44 -18.14 -1.95 6.08
CA LEU A 44 -19.09 -1.22 6.90
C LEU A 44 -19.96 -0.31 6.02
N ASP A 45 -21.27 -0.50 6.07
CA ASP A 45 -22.26 0.42 5.51
C ASP A 45 -22.76 1.36 6.61
N ALA A 46 -22.39 2.63 6.48
CA ALA A 46 -22.72 3.71 7.40
C ALA A 46 -23.70 4.73 6.80
N ARG A 47 -24.34 4.44 5.66
CA ARG A 47 -25.24 5.40 4.99
C ARG A 47 -26.42 5.80 5.89
N ARG A 48 -26.89 4.87 6.72
CA ARG A 48 -27.86 5.14 7.79
C ARG A 48 -27.10 5.24 9.11
N LYS A 49 -26.74 6.45 9.50
CA LYS A 49 -25.84 6.74 10.64
C LYS A 49 -26.14 5.91 11.90
N ASN A 50 -27.40 5.86 12.34
CA ASN A 50 -27.81 5.12 13.54
C ASN A 50 -28.11 3.62 13.32
N GLN A 51 -27.85 3.08 12.12
CA GLN A 51 -28.10 1.68 11.75
C GLN A 51 -26.92 1.18 10.92
N LEU A 52 -25.77 1.05 11.59
CA LEU A 52 -24.57 0.52 10.97
C LEU A 52 -24.76 -0.97 10.62
N VAL A 53 -24.36 -1.32 9.41
CA VAL A 53 -24.48 -2.69 8.89
C VAL A 53 -23.12 -3.17 8.41
N GLN A 54 -22.73 -4.35 8.82
CA GLN A 54 -21.60 -5.06 8.23
C GLN A 54 -22.10 -5.86 7.02
N VAL A 55 -21.43 -5.67 5.89
CA VAL A 55 -21.74 -6.33 4.63
C VAL A 55 -20.61 -7.27 4.27
N PHE A 56 -20.94 -8.54 4.05
CA PHE A 56 -20.00 -9.61 3.81
C PHE A 56 -20.16 -10.20 2.41
N THR A 57 -19.03 -10.61 1.83
CA THR A 57 -18.97 -11.56 0.73
C THR A 57 -18.32 -12.83 1.24
N VAL A 58 -18.95 -13.96 0.95
CA VAL A 58 -18.49 -15.28 1.36
C VAL A 58 -18.24 -16.17 0.16
N GLU A 59 -17.34 -17.13 0.33
CA GLU A 59 -17.14 -18.24 -0.59
C GLU A 59 -17.36 -19.57 0.12
N PHE A 60 -17.93 -20.52 -0.60
CA PHE A 60 -18.23 -21.85 -0.07
C PHE A 60 -18.32 -22.87 -1.21
N GLY A 61 -18.10 -24.14 -0.90
CA GLY A 61 -18.52 -25.27 -1.72
C GLY A 61 -19.82 -25.86 -1.19
N ILE A 62 -20.52 -26.58 -2.06
CA ILE A 62 -21.72 -27.38 -1.73
C ILE A 62 -21.73 -28.62 -2.62
N GLU A 63 -22.57 -29.61 -2.34
CA GLU A 63 -22.64 -30.84 -3.13
C GLU A 63 -23.11 -30.62 -4.57
N ASP A 64 -24.21 -29.87 -4.76
CA ASP A 64 -24.77 -29.56 -6.08
C ASP A 64 -24.64 -28.06 -6.39
N GLU A 65 -23.46 -27.65 -6.84
CA GLU A 65 -23.19 -26.23 -7.11
C GLU A 65 -23.90 -25.73 -8.37
N THR A 66 -24.01 -26.58 -9.39
CA THR A 66 -24.69 -26.25 -10.65
C THR A 66 -26.19 -26.11 -10.44
N GLY A 67 -26.83 -27.05 -9.74
CA GLY A 67 -28.25 -26.97 -9.43
C GLY A 67 -28.58 -25.79 -8.54
N LEU A 68 -27.70 -25.43 -7.59
CA LEU A 68 -27.88 -24.22 -6.80
C LEU A 68 -27.85 -22.94 -7.66
N LEU A 69 -26.91 -22.83 -8.61
CA LEU A 69 -26.90 -21.69 -9.54
C LEU A 69 -28.15 -21.65 -10.43
N GLN A 70 -28.59 -22.80 -10.94
CA GLN A 70 -29.80 -22.91 -11.77
C GLN A 70 -31.09 -22.55 -11.03
N ARG A 71 -31.14 -22.74 -9.69
CA ARG A 71 -32.27 -22.28 -8.85
C ARG A 71 -32.34 -20.76 -8.72
N PHE A 72 -31.24 -20.05 -8.97
CA PHE A 72 -31.13 -18.60 -8.80
C PHE A 72 -30.49 -17.91 -10.03
N PRO A 73 -31.05 -18.09 -11.25
CA PRO A 73 -30.40 -17.63 -12.49
C PRO A 73 -30.26 -16.11 -12.56
N ASP A 74 -31.22 -15.37 -11.98
CA ASP A 74 -31.24 -13.90 -11.96
C ASP A 74 -30.58 -13.29 -10.72
N ASN A 75 -30.06 -14.11 -9.80
CA ASN A 75 -29.43 -13.61 -8.59
C ASN A 75 -27.97 -13.23 -8.87
N ALA A 76 -27.76 -11.99 -9.30
CA ALA A 76 -26.41 -11.45 -9.54
C ALA A 76 -25.47 -11.52 -8.32
N LYS A 77 -25.97 -11.73 -7.10
CA LYS A 77 -25.15 -11.85 -5.90
C LYS A 77 -24.53 -13.24 -5.73
N LEU A 78 -25.13 -14.27 -6.33
CA LEU A 78 -24.63 -15.64 -6.30
C LEU A 78 -23.97 -15.97 -7.64
N GLN A 79 -22.70 -16.32 -7.62
CA GLN A 79 -21.94 -16.63 -8.83
C GLN A 79 -20.83 -17.65 -8.54
N ALA A 80 -20.27 -18.26 -9.58
CA ALA A 80 -19.01 -18.96 -9.47
C ALA A 80 -17.91 -18.01 -8.95
N ALA A 81 -17.08 -18.49 -8.02
CA ALA A 81 -15.91 -17.74 -7.60
C ALA A 81 -14.92 -17.68 -8.77
N ILE A 82 -14.39 -16.48 -9.04
CA ILE A 82 -13.33 -16.31 -10.04
C ILE A 82 -12.00 -16.69 -9.40
N GLU A 83 -11.38 -17.75 -9.92
CA GLU A 83 -10.03 -18.14 -9.54
C GLU A 83 -9.02 -17.19 -10.18
N ALA A 84 -8.02 -16.78 -9.41
CA ALA A 84 -6.93 -16.00 -9.97
C ALA A 84 -6.07 -16.91 -10.87
N PRO A 85 -5.62 -16.43 -12.05
CA PRO A 85 -4.61 -17.14 -12.82
C PRO A 85 -3.37 -17.40 -11.96
N PRO A 86 -2.67 -18.52 -12.20
CA PRO A 86 -1.42 -18.81 -11.50
C PRO A 86 -0.42 -17.66 -11.71
N LEU A 87 0.42 -17.42 -10.71
CA LEU A 87 1.52 -16.48 -10.85
C LEU A 87 2.48 -17.01 -11.90
N PHE A 88 2.92 -16.12 -12.79
CA PHE A 88 4.00 -16.44 -13.72
C PHE A 88 5.31 -16.49 -12.93
N GLN A 89 5.84 -17.69 -12.68
CA GLN A 89 7.07 -17.93 -11.92
C GLN A 89 7.96 -18.93 -12.65
N PRO A 90 8.58 -18.56 -13.78
CA PRO A 90 9.51 -19.44 -14.47
C PRO A 90 10.73 -19.68 -13.59
N ARG A 91 11.20 -20.93 -13.49
CA ARG A 91 12.52 -21.20 -12.91
C ARG A 91 13.59 -20.95 -13.95
N LEU A 92 14.35 -19.89 -13.78
CA LEU A 92 15.49 -19.60 -14.63
C LEU A 92 16.65 -20.52 -14.23
N SER A 93 17.16 -21.29 -15.20
CA SER A 93 18.34 -22.15 -15.03
C SER A 93 19.66 -21.36 -15.15
N SER A 94 19.61 -20.14 -15.69
CA SER A 94 20.75 -19.27 -15.88
C SER A 94 21.02 -18.43 -14.63
N GLY A 95 22.31 -18.18 -14.35
CA GLY A 95 22.77 -17.33 -13.24
C GLY A 95 22.53 -15.83 -13.48
N HIS A 96 21.39 -15.46 -14.07
CA HIS A 96 21.01 -14.09 -14.37
C HIS A 96 21.06 -13.24 -13.10
N ARG A 97 21.66 -12.05 -13.20
CA ARG A 97 21.84 -11.13 -12.08
C ARG A 97 20.96 -9.91 -12.25
N ALA A 98 20.18 -9.59 -11.23
CA ALA A 98 19.38 -8.39 -11.19
C ALA A 98 19.84 -7.47 -10.06
N LEU A 99 20.07 -6.21 -10.38
CA LEU A 99 20.20 -5.13 -9.39
C LEU A 99 18.83 -4.48 -9.20
N VAL A 100 18.31 -4.49 -7.98
CA VAL A 100 17.09 -3.76 -7.62
C VAL A 100 17.48 -2.57 -6.74
N VAL A 101 17.06 -1.36 -7.12
CA VAL A 101 17.44 -0.12 -6.45
C VAL A 101 16.23 0.47 -5.72
N GLY A 102 16.31 0.50 -4.39
CA GLY A 102 15.28 0.98 -3.48
C GLY A 102 14.51 -0.16 -2.80
N MET A 103 14.43 -0.13 -1.47
CA MET A 103 13.70 -1.11 -0.64
C MET A 103 12.31 -0.61 -0.23
N GLY A 104 11.66 0.19 -1.09
CA GLY A 104 10.22 0.47 -1.00
C GLY A 104 9.37 -0.74 -1.40
N PRO A 105 8.03 -0.65 -1.34
CA PRO A 105 7.15 -1.77 -1.69
C PRO A 105 7.41 -2.34 -3.08
N ALA A 106 7.66 -1.49 -4.08
CA ALA A 106 7.97 -1.95 -5.44
C ALA A 106 9.26 -2.79 -5.51
N GLY A 107 10.35 -2.31 -4.89
CA GLY A 107 11.63 -3.02 -4.90
C GLY A 107 11.61 -4.30 -4.06
N LEU A 108 10.94 -4.29 -2.90
CA LEU A 108 10.77 -5.48 -2.06
C LEU A 108 10.04 -6.60 -2.81
N PHE A 109 8.92 -6.29 -3.46
CA PHE A 109 8.17 -7.29 -4.23
C PHE A 109 8.87 -7.69 -5.52
N ALA A 110 9.58 -6.79 -6.19
CA ALA A 110 10.40 -7.13 -7.35
C ALA A 110 11.52 -8.10 -6.98
N ALA A 111 12.29 -7.80 -5.92
CA ALA A 111 13.36 -8.66 -5.43
C ALA A 111 12.83 -10.03 -4.99
N LEU A 112 11.71 -10.06 -4.26
CA LEU A 112 11.08 -11.30 -3.83
C LEU A 112 10.71 -12.18 -5.04
N HIS A 113 9.99 -11.61 -6.01
CA HIS A 113 9.52 -12.38 -7.15
C HIS A 113 10.66 -12.88 -8.04
N LEU A 114 11.66 -12.03 -8.29
CA LEU A 114 12.86 -12.41 -9.05
C LEU A 114 13.62 -13.54 -8.36
N ALA A 115 13.81 -13.46 -7.04
CA ALA A 115 14.48 -14.50 -6.27
C ALA A 115 13.70 -15.83 -6.27
N GLU A 116 12.36 -15.78 -6.16
CA GLU A 116 11.49 -16.96 -6.30
C GLU A 116 11.58 -17.62 -7.68
N CYS A 117 11.92 -16.84 -8.72
CA CYS A 117 12.19 -17.33 -10.07
C CYS A 117 13.64 -17.84 -10.27
N GLY A 118 14.49 -17.77 -9.24
CA GLY A 118 15.88 -18.23 -9.28
C GLY A 118 16.89 -17.19 -9.77
N VAL A 119 16.50 -15.92 -9.90
CA VAL A 119 17.42 -14.83 -10.27
C VAL A 119 18.33 -14.49 -9.09
N ARG A 120 19.62 -14.22 -9.36
CA ARG A 120 20.55 -13.71 -8.34
C ARG A 120 20.30 -12.22 -8.16
N VAL A 121 19.67 -11.85 -7.04
CA VAL A 121 19.27 -10.47 -6.78
C VAL A 121 20.21 -9.80 -5.78
N THR A 122 20.74 -8.65 -6.14
CA THR A 122 21.30 -7.67 -5.20
C THR A 122 20.29 -6.53 -5.06
N LEU A 123 19.78 -6.32 -3.86
CA LEU A 123 18.83 -5.26 -3.53
C LEU A 123 19.55 -4.20 -2.70
N VAL A 124 19.62 -2.98 -3.23
CA VAL A 124 20.30 -1.85 -2.59
C VAL A 124 19.31 -0.82 -2.07
N GLU A 125 19.61 -0.23 -0.92
CA GLU A 125 18.84 0.85 -0.29
C GLU A 125 19.79 1.93 0.20
N ARG A 126 19.49 3.18 -0.14
CA ARG A 126 20.31 4.33 0.27
C ARG A 126 20.23 4.60 1.77
N GLY A 127 19.09 4.29 2.38
CA GLY A 127 18.88 4.47 3.80
C GLY A 127 19.21 3.23 4.62
N ARG A 128 18.76 3.25 5.87
CA ARG A 128 19.12 2.26 6.88
C ARG A 128 18.07 1.16 7.06
N PRO A 129 18.43 0.03 7.69
CA PRO A 129 17.47 -0.93 8.24
C PRO A 129 16.44 -0.25 9.14
N VAL A 130 15.22 -0.80 9.18
CA VAL A 130 14.06 -0.15 9.80
C VAL A 130 14.30 0.17 11.29
N GLU A 131 15.04 -0.68 12.01
CA GLU A 131 15.35 -0.49 13.42
C GLU A 131 16.19 0.76 13.67
N SER A 132 17.20 1.02 12.83
CA SER A 132 18.03 2.22 12.90
C SER A 132 17.29 3.45 12.37
N ARG A 133 16.56 3.26 11.26
CA ARG A 133 15.75 4.30 10.63
C ARG A 133 14.70 4.89 11.58
N ILE A 134 14.05 4.07 12.41
CA ILE A 134 13.10 4.53 13.43
C ILE A 134 13.77 5.55 14.36
N ARG A 135 14.99 5.25 14.85
CA ARG A 135 15.72 6.16 15.75
C ARG A 135 16.08 7.47 15.07
N ASP A 136 16.46 7.44 13.80
CA ASP A 136 16.77 8.65 13.02
C ASP A 136 15.53 9.52 12.82
N VAL A 137 14.38 8.91 12.49
CA VAL A 137 13.12 9.63 12.30
C VAL A 137 12.58 10.19 13.62
N GLU A 138 12.67 9.43 14.72
CA GLU A 138 12.26 9.90 16.05
C GLU A 138 13.14 11.07 16.52
N ARG A 139 14.46 11.00 16.28
CA ARG A 139 15.39 12.10 16.53
C ARG A 139 14.96 13.35 15.73
N PHE A 140 14.72 13.19 14.43
CA PHE A 140 14.26 14.28 13.57
C PHE A 140 12.95 14.92 14.08
N TRP A 141 11.95 14.12 14.43
CA TRP A 141 10.68 14.64 14.96
C TRP A 141 10.81 15.31 16.33
N THR A 142 11.78 14.90 17.15
CA THR A 142 11.96 15.43 18.51
C THR A 142 12.77 16.73 18.52
N ASN A 143 13.84 16.84 17.74
CA ASN A 143 14.78 17.96 17.83
C ASN A 143 15.14 18.61 16.48
N GLY A 144 14.50 18.19 15.38
CA GLY A 144 14.74 18.76 14.05
C GLY A 144 16.01 18.26 13.36
N ALA A 145 16.78 17.34 13.94
CA ALA A 145 18.00 16.80 13.34
C ALA A 145 17.69 15.79 12.23
N LEU A 146 17.45 16.29 11.02
CA LEU A 146 17.23 15.50 9.81
C LEU A 146 18.53 14.81 9.35
N ASP A 147 18.44 13.51 9.06
CA ASP A 147 19.43 12.76 8.29
C ASP A 147 18.91 12.61 6.84
N PRO A 148 19.55 13.25 5.84
CA PRO A 148 19.10 13.18 4.45
C PRO A 148 19.12 11.76 3.85
N ALA A 149 19.88 10.83 4.41
CA ALA A 149 19.93 9.44 3.96
C ALA A 149 18.97 8.51 4.72
N SER A 150 18.55 8.88 5.93
CA SER A 150 17.70 8.05 6.81
C SER A 150 16.55 8.87 7.39
N ASN A 151 15.40 8.85 6.72
CA ASN A 151 14.25 9.68 7.07
C ASN A 151 12.92 9.01 6.69
N VAL A 152 11.81 9.76 6.73
CA VAL A 152 10.47 9.25 6.38
C VAL A 152 10.39 8.75 4.93
N GLN A 153 11.24 9.25 4.03
CA GLN A 153 11.26 8.84 2.62
C GLN A 153 12.21 7.67 2.37
N PHE A 154 13.41 7.71 2.96
CA PHE A 154 14.51 6.78 2.63
C PHE A 154 14.88 5.82 3.76
N GLY A 155 15.23 4.58 3.37
CA GLY A 155 15.48 3.45 4.25
C GLY A 155 14.49 2.30 4.04
N GLU A 156 14.68 1.21 4.80
CA GLU A 156 13.93 -0.03 4.64
C GLU A 156 12.40 0.20 4.68
N GLY A 157 11.70 -0.30 3.65
CA GLY A 157 10.27 -0.11 3.43
C GLY A 157 9.90 1.18 2.69
N GLY A 158 10.87 2.04 2.37
CA GLY A 158 10.67 3.30 1.67
C GLY A 158 9.66 4.22 2.36
N ALA A 159 8.93 5.03 1.59
CA ALA A 159 7.93 5.95 2.13
C ALA A 159 6.72 5.26 2.79
N GLY A 160 6.55 3.95 2.63
CA GLY A 160 5.43 3.20 3.20
C GLY A 160 5.54 2.99 4.72
N THR A 161 6.76 2.96 5.27
CA THR A 161 7.05 2.55 6.66
C THR A 161 6.34 3.39 7.72
N PHE A 162 6.38 4.72 7.56
CA PHE A 162 5.77 5.68 8.49
C PHE A 162 4.41 6.14 7.97
N SER A 163 3.50 5.20 7.79
CA SER A 163 2.16 5.48 7.25
C SER A 163 1.08 4.67 7.96
N ASP A 164 -0.18 5.04 7.72
CA ASP A 164 -1.37 4.24 8.08
C ASP A 164 -1.38 2.87 7.37
N GLY A 165 -0.58 2.69 6.31
CA GLY A 165 -0.46 1.42 5.60
C GLY A 165 -1.73 1.01 4.88
N LYS A 166 -2.47 1.97 4.31
CA LYS A 166 -3.69 1.72 3.53
C LYS A 166 -3.36 0.95 2.25
N LEU A 167 -4.08 -0.14 2.02
CA LEU A 167 -3.89 -1.05 0.88
C LEU A 167 -5.07 -0.98 -0.11
N SER A 168 -5.90 0.06 -0.01
CA SER A 168 -7.02 0.28 -0.93
C SER A 168 -6.51 0.64 -2.33
N THR A 169 -6.99 -0.08 -3.34
CA THR A 169 -6.70 0.19 -4.76
C THR A 169 -7.97 0.19 -5.59
N ARG A 170 -7.96 0.93 -6.70
CA ARG A 170 -9.02 0.88 -7.72
C ARG A 170 -8.69 -0.09 -8.86
N LEU A 171 -7.48 -0.65 -8.85
CA LEU A 171 -7.09 -1.66 -9.82
C LEU A 171 -7.87 -2.95 -9.54
N ASN A 172 -8.39 -3.56 -10.58
CA ASN A 172 -8.93 -4.91 -10.51
C ASN A 172 -7.89 -5.87 -11.12
N HIS A 173 -6.91 -6.27 -10.31
CA HIS A 173 -5.81 -7.12 -10.76
C HIS A 173 -5.88 -8.50 -10.08
N PRO A 174 -5.76 -9.61 -10.83
CA PRO A 174 -5.94 -10.96 -10.29
C PRO A 174 -5.00 -11.30 -9.12
N TRP A 175 -3.77 -10.76 -9.14
CA TRP A 175 -2.75 -11.04 -8.11
C TRP A 175 -2.78 -10.09 -6.91
N LEU A 176 -3.80 -9.23 -6.75
CA LEU A 176 -3.91 -8.41 -5.54
C LEU A 176 -3.95 -9.24 -4.26
N ARG A 177 -4.67 -10.37 -4.29
CA ARG A 177 -4.72 -11.28 -3.15
C ARG A 177 -3.35 -11.86 -2.82
N HIS A 178 -2.48 -12.08 -3.82
CA HIS A 178 -1.12 -12.56 -3.58
C HIS A 178 -0.29 -11.53 -2.82
N VAL A 179 -0.36 -10.24 -3.20
CA VAL A 179 0.33 -9.16 -2.46
C VAL A 179 -0.10 -9.13 -1.00
N LEU A 180 -1.41 -9.14 -0.74
CA LEU A 180 -1.96 -9.13 0.63
C LEU A 180 -1.54 -10.39 1.41
N ALA A 181 -1.62 -11.57 0.79
CA ALA A 181 -1.22 -12.83 1.42
C ALA A 181 0.28 -12.86 1.76
N THR A 182 1.13 -12.30 0.89
CA THR A 182 2.55 -12.14 1.17
C THR A 182 2.79 -11.22 2.37
N LEU A 183 2.07 -10.10 2.48
CA LEU A 183 2.17 -9.23 3.66
C LEU A 183 1.72 -9.93 4.95
N VAL A 184 0.64 -10.73 4.90
CA VAL A 184 0.19 -11.56 6.04
C VAL A 184 1.23 -12.62 6.41
N ALA A 185 1.82 -13.30 5.43
CA ALA A 185 2.91 -14.26 5.66
C ALA A 185 4.13 -13.58 6.30
N CYS A 186 4.34 -12.29 6.03
CA CYS A 186 5.34 -11.45 6.68
C CYS A 186 4.83 -10.80 7.98
N GLY A 187 3.66 -11.15 8.52
CA GLY A 187 3.22 -10.72 9.86
C GLY A 187 2.20 -9.58 9.90
N ALA A 188 1.62 -9.16 8.77
CA ALA A 188 0.45 -8.30 8.78
C ALA A 188 -0.78 -9.05 9.31
N GLN A 189 -1.77 -8.34 9.88
CA GLN A 189 -3.01 -8.96 10.34
C GLN A 189 -3.80 -9.63 9.21
N GLU A 190 -4.40 -10.78 9.50
CA GLU A 190 -5.23 -11.52 8.53
C GLU A 190 -6.43 -10.72 8.03
N ASP A 191 -6.93 -9.79 8.85
CA ASP A 191 -8.04 -8.90 8.50
C ASP A 191 -7.80 -8.15 7.18
N ILE A 192 -6.55 -7.87 6.77
CA ILE A 192 -6.30 -7.21 5.48
C ILE A 192 -6.76 -8.03 4.26
N LEU A 193 -6.95 -9.34 4.42
CA LEU A 193 -7.42 -10.23 3.34
C LEU A 193 -8.92 -10.15 3.09
N VAL A 194 -9.67 -9.61 4.05
CA VAL A 194 -11.13 -9.54 4.00
C VAL A 194 -11.64 -8.11 4.10
N GLU A 195 -10.91 -7.20 4.74
CA GLU A 195 -11.35 -5.81 4.87
C GLU A 195 -11.52 -5.12 3.52
N ALA A 196 -12.61 -4.36 3.39
CA ALA A 196 -12.90 -3.61 2.17
C ALA A 196 -11.98 -2.40 1.99
N LYS A 197 -11.49 -1.86 3.10
CA LYS A 197 -10.53 -0.77 3.18
C LYS A 197 -9.36 -1.20 4.08
N PRO A 198 -8.55 -2.17 3.63
CA PRO A 198 -7.52 -2.77 4.47
C PRO A 198 -6.43 -1.74 4.79
N HIS A 199 -5.93 -1.80 6.02
CA HIS A 199 -4.76 -1.04 6.46
C HIS A 199 -3.92 -1.87 7.40
N ILE A 200 -2.62 -1.57 7.51
CA ILE A 200 -1.68 -2.28 8.39
C ILE A 200 -1.40 -1.50 9.68
N GLY A 201 -1.14 -0.19 9.57
CA GLY A 201 -0.62 0.65 10.65
C GLY A 201 0.92 0.69 10.70
N THR A 202 1.47 1.85 11.06
CA THR A 202 2.94 2.10 11.02
C THR A 202 3.73 1.16 11.95
N ASP A 203 3.19 0.86 13.12
CA ASP A 203 3.77 -0.01 14.13
C ASP A 203 3.93 -1.44 13.62
N ARG A 204 2.88 -1.97 12.98
CA ARG A 204 2.92 -3.32 12.40
C ARG A 204 3.73 -3.39 11.12
N LEU A 205 3.73 -2.34 10.29
CA LEU A 205 4.57 -2.28 9.09
C LEU A 205 6.05 -2.50 9.41
N ARG A 206 6.55 -1.96 10.53
CA ARG A 206 7.95 -2.16 10.97
C ARG A 206 8.27 -3.65 11.16
N LEU A 207 7.37 -4.39 11.81
CA LEU A 207 7.52 -5.84 12.01
C LEU A 207 7.39 -6.61 10.69
N VAL A 208 6.48 -6.18 9.81
CA VAL A 208 6.31 -6.77 8.48
C VAL A 208 7.60 -6.67 7.67
N LEU A 209 8.25 -5.50 7.69
CA LEU A 209 9.49 -5.26 6.97
C LEU A 209 10.62 -6.17 7.46
N ILE A 210 10.81 -6.31 8.78
CA ILE A 210 11.81 -7.22 9.35
C ILE A 210 11.60 -8.65 8.85
N ARG A 211 10.36 -9.16 8.87
CA ARG A 211 10.07 -10.52 8.38
C ARG A 211 10.19 -10.64 6.87
N PHE A 212 9.87 -9.59 6.11
CA PHE A 212 10.07 -9.55 4.67
C PHE A 212 11.56 -9.62 4.33
N ARG A 213 12.40 -8.86 5.04
CA ARG A 213 13.86 -8.91 4.94
C ARG A 213 14.41 -10.30 5.18
N GLU A 214 13.97 -10.97 6.25
CA GLU A 214 14.42 -12.34 6.54
C GLU A 214 13.97 -13.34 5.46
N ARG A 215 12.78 -13.16 4.88
CA ARG A 215 12.34 -13.96 3.72
C ARG A 215 13.22 -13.74 2.50
N LEU A 216 13.60 -12.50 2.18
CA LEU A 216 14.51 -12.19 1.09
C LEU A 216 15.90 -12.83 1.32
N ARG A 217 16.44 -12.71 2.54
CA ARG A 217 17.71 -13.35 2.92
C ARG A 217 17.66 -14.86 2.80
N ALA A 218 16.57 -15.49 3.22
CA ALA A 218 16.36 -16.93 3.09
C ALA A 218 16.32 -17.41 1.63
N LEU A 219 15.91 -16.54 0.69
CA LEU A 219 15.96 -16.78 -0.75
C LEU A 219 17.33 -16.45 -1.38
N GLY A 220 18.33 -16.05 -0.58
CA GLY A 220 19.67 -15.73 -1.05
C GLY A 220 19.79 -14.34 -1.67
N VAL A 221 18.83 -13.44 -1.45
CA VAL A 221 18.94 -12.04 -1.90
C VAL A 221 20.01 -11.33 -1.09
N GLU A 222 20.97 -10.72 -1.79
CA GLU A 222 21.98 -9.86 -1.18
C GLU A 222 21.37 -8.49 -0.88
N LEU A 223 21.42 -8.07 0.38
CA LEU A 223 20.88 -6.78 0.83
C LEU A 223 22.02 -5.83 1.18
N ARG A 224 22.05 -4.64 0.57
CA ARG A 224 23.00 -3.58 0.92
C ARG A 224 22.24 -2.32 1.33
N TYR A 225 22.46 -1.88 2.56
CA TYR A 225 21.96 -0.62 3.09
C TYR A 225 23.05 0.44 2.99
N GLU A 226 22.66 1.71 3.17
CA GLU A 226 23.58 2.84 3.06
C GLU A 226 24.35 2.79 1.73
N ALA A 227 23.65 2.36 0.67
CA ALA A 227 24.16 2.13 -0.67
C ALA A 227 23.30 2.90 -1.67
N CYS A 228 23.72 4.10 -2.04
CA CYS A 228 22.98 4.93 -2.98
C CYS A 228 23.48 4.68 -4.40
N LEU A 229 22.56 4.41 -5.35
CA LEU A 229 22.93 4.38 -6.76
C LEU A 229 23.35 5.80 -7.18
N SER A 230 24.62 5.97 -7.55
CA SER A 230 25.20 7.23 -7.97
C SER A 230 25.28 7.34 -9.49
N ASP A 231 25.39 6.20 -10.17
CA ASP A 231 25.54 6.17 -11.63
C ASP A 231 25.21 4.80 -12.28
N LEU A 232 25.18 4.76 -13.61
CA LEU A 232 24.90 3.56 -14.42
C LEU A 232 26.12 3.11 -15.22
N GLU A 233 26.35 1.80 -15.26
CA GLU A 233 27.34 1.18 -16.14
C GLU A 233 26.64 0.64 -17.39
N VAL A 234 27.11 1.09 -18.56
CA VAL A 234 26.52 0.75 -19.87
C VAL A 234 27.62 0.27 -20.81
N GLY A 235 27.49 -0.97 -21.29
CA GLY A 235 28.38 -1.57 -22.29
C GLY A 235 27.60 -2.04 -23.51
N GLY A 236 28.06 -1.70 -24.72
CA GLY A 236 27.41 -2.15 -25.96
C GLY A 236 25.93 -1.75 -26.09
N GLY A 237 25.56 -0.58 -25.54
CA GLY A 237 24.18 -0.08 -25.55
C GLY A 237 23.24 -0.80 -24.57
N ARG A 238 23.76 -1.58 -23.62
CA ARG A 238 22.98 -2.30 -22.61
C ARG A 238 23.52 -2.01 -21.21
N ILE A 239 22.63 -2.03 -20.22
CA ILE A 239 23.04 -1.97 -18.81
C ILE A 239 23.88 -3.21 -18.48
N THR A 240 25.01 -2.97 -17.82
CA THR A 240 25.93 -4.01 -17.35
C THR A 240 26.20 -3.90 -15.84
N GLY A 241 25.73 -2.84 -15.19
CA GLY A 241 25.85 -2.64 -13.74
C GLY A 241 25.28 -1.31 -13.26
N GLY A 242 25.27 -1.15 -11.94
CA GLY A 242 25.05 0.13 -11.27
C GLY A 242 26.27 0.51 -10.44
N ILE A 243 26.60 1.80 -10.39
CA ILE A 243 27.69 2.35 -9.59
C ILE A 243 27.08 2.97 -8.33
N LEU A 244 27.64 2.62 -7.17
CA LEU A 244 27.22 3.15 -5.87
C LEU A 244 27.98 4.44 -5.53
N ASP A 245 27.54 5.15 -4.50
CA ASP A 245 28.12 6.39 -4.00
C ASP A 245 29.54 6.23 -3.44
N ASP A 246 29.92 5.04 -2.99
CA ASP A 246 31.30 4.66 -2.64
C ASP A 246 32.16 4.27 -3.85
N SER A 247 31.66 4.48 -5.07
CA SER A 247 32.27 4.06 -6.35
C SER A 247 32.32 2.54 -6.57
N ALA A 248 31.66 1.72 -5.74
CA ALA A 248 31.57 0.28 -5.99
C ALA A 248 30.67 0.00 -7.21
N LEU A 249 31.18 -0.80 -8.14
CA LEU A 249 30.38 -1.35 -9.24
C LEU A 249 29.64 -2.61 -8.76
N ILE A 250 28.34 -2.65 -8.99
CA ILE A 250 27.49 -3.85 -8.84
C ILE A 250 27.14 -4.36 -10.24
N PRO A 251 27.82 -5.41 -10.74
CA PRO A 251 27.56 -5.92 -12.07
C PRO A 251 26.20 -6.63 -12.14
N CYS A 252 25.40 -6.34 -13.16
CA CYS A 252 24.08 -6.94 -13.35
C CYS A 252 23.72 -7.07 -14.83
N ASP A 253 22.85 -8.02 -15.14
CA ASP A 253 22.32 -8.23 -16.49
C ASP A 253 20.99 -7.46 -16.69
N SER A 254 20.37 -7.03 -15.60
CA SER A 254 19.16 -6.20 -15.57
C SER A 254 19.13 -5.33 -14.32
N LEU A 255 18.59 -4.13 -14.44
CA LEU A 255 18.48 -3.16 -13.36
C LEU A 255 17.03 -2.69 -13.22
N ILE A 256 16.49 -2.77 -12.00
CA ILE A 256 15.15 -2.31 -11.65
C ILE A 256 15.29 -1.04 -10.81
N LEU A 257 14.83 0.08 -11.34
CA LEU A 257 14.73 1.34 -10.60
C LEU A 257 13.40 1.38 -9.84
N ALA A 258 13.46 1.25 -8.52
CA ALA A 258 12.35 1.48 -7.60
C ALA A 258 12.68 2.55 -6.51
N PRO A 259 13.30 3.70 -6.85
CA PRO A 259 13.86 4.63 -5.87
C PRO A 259 12.82 5.51 -5.15
N GLY A 260 11.56 5.48 -5.60
CA GLY A 260 10.52 6.40 -5.13
C GLY A 260 10.66 7.81 -5.72
N HIS A 261 9.61 8.61 -5.59
CA HIS A 261 9.56 9.95 -6.22
C HIS A 261 10.43 11.00 -5.51
N SER A 262 10.90 10.72 -4.29
CA SER A 262 11.71 11.65 -3.49
C SER A 262 13.20 11.59 -3.83
N ALA A 263 13.64 10.61 -4.64
CA ALA A 263 15.04 10.42 -5.03
C ALA A 263 15.49 11.41 -6.12
N ARG A 264 15.44 12.71 -5.81
CA ARG A 264 15.73 13.83 -6.71
C ARG A 264 17.11 13.73 -7.37
N ASP A 265 18.11 13.35 -6.59
CA ASP A 265 19.48 13.07 -7.05
C ASP A 265 19.56 11.93 -8.08
N THR A 266 18.78 10.86 -7.89
CA THR A 266 18.67 9.76 -8.85
C THR A 266 18.04 10.25 -10.15
N TYR A 267 16.98 11.05 -10.09
CA TYR A 267 16.40 11.66 -11.31
C TYR A 267 17.39 12.59 -12.02
N ALA A 268 18.18 13.38 -11.27
CA ALA A 268 19.23 14.20 -11.85
C ALA A 268 20.32 13.35 -12.54
N MET A 269 20.70 12.21 -11.96
CA MET A 269 21.60 11.25 -12.60
C MET A 269 21.01 10.71 -13.91
N LEU A 270 19.73 10.33 -13.92
CA LEU A 270 19.06 9.82 -15.11
C LEU A 270 19.05 10.86 -16.25
N VAL A 271 18.82 12.13 -15.93
CA VAL A 271 18.95 13.24 -16.91
C VAL A 271 20.37 13.31 -17.45
N ARG A 272 21.40 13.29 -16.59
CA ARG A 272 22.82 13.33 -17.02
C ARG A 272 23.18 12.14 -17.92
N ARG A 273 22.57 10.98 -17.68
CA ARG A 273 22.75 9.76 -18.49
C ARG A 273 21.87 9.70 -19.75
N GLY A 274 21.13 10.77 -20.05
CA GLY A 274 20.31 10.87 -21.26
C GLY A 274 19.09 9.93 -21.25
N VAL A 275 18.65 9.48 -20.08
CA VAL A 275 17.40 8.72 -19.95
C VAL A 275 16.23 9.65 -20.19
N ALA A 276 15.31 9.25 -21.06
CA ALA A 276 14.11 10.02 -21.33
C ALA A 276 13.23 10.12 -20.07
N LEU A 277 12.93 11.36 -19.67
CA LEU A 277 12.03 11.68 -18.57
C LEU A 277 11.00 12.70 -19.06
N GLU A 278 9.76 12.56 -18.59
CA GLU A 278 8.66 13.45 -18.94
C GLU A 278 8.08 14.09 -17.68
N PRO A 279 7.78 15.40 -17.71
CA PRO A 279 7.03 16.06 -16.65
C PRO A 279 5.69 15.38 -16.39
N LYS A 280 5.38 15.10 -15.13
CA LYS A 280 4.10 14.53 -14.72
C LYS A 280 3.42 15.43 -13.71
N GLU A 281 2.15 15.74 -13.96
CA GLU A 281 1.32 16.47 -12.99
C GLU A 281 1.22 15.70 -11.66
N PHE A 282 1.16 16.47 -10.57
CA PHE A 282 1.07 15.95 -9.22
C PHE A 282 0.10 16.82 -8.40
N ALA A 283 -0.10 16.47 -7.13
CA ALA A 283 -0.98 17.22 -6.24
C ALA A 283 -0.21 17.74 -5.04
N ALA A 284 -0.47 18.99 -4.67
CA ALA A 284 0.12 19.65 -3.52
C ALA A 284 -0.97 20.37 -2.72
N GLY A 285 -0.69 20.66 -1.45
CA GLY A 285 -1.63 21.34 -0.57
C GLY A 285 -1.23 21.22 0.89
N VAL A 286 -2.21 21.18 1.77
CA VAL A 286 -2.00 21.24 3.23
C VAL A 286 -2.58 20.01 3.92
N ARG A 287 -2.00 19.63 5.07
CA ARG A 287 -2.62 18.67 5.99
C ARG A 287 -3.61 19.41 6.88
N VAL A 288 -4.83 18.88 6.99
CA VAL A 288 -5.87 19.37 7.90
C VAL A 288 -6.13 18.34 8.98
N GLU A 289 -6.40 18.80 10.21
CA GLU A 289 -6.68 17.96 11.37
C GLU A 289 -8.02 18.33 12.02
N HIS A 290 -8.75 17.32 12.47
CA HIS A 290 -9.99 17.48 13.23
C HIS A 290 -9.99 16.50 14.41
N PRO A 291 -10.74 16.78 15.50
CA PRO A 291 -11.01 15.77 16.52
C PRO A 291 -11.60 14.51 15.86
N ARG A 292 -11.04 13.33 16.16
CA ARG A 292 -11.52 12.07 15.58
C ARG A 292 -13.01 11.87 15.80
N ASP A 293 -13.46 12.11 17.03
CA ASP A 293 -14.86 11.99 17.46
C ASP A 293 -15.82 12.90 16.67
N LEU A 294 -15.35 14.06 16.15
CA LEU A 294 -16.14 14.86 15.22
C LEU A 294 -16.43 14.11 13.92
N ILE A 295 -15.40 13.47 13.34
CA ILE A 295 -15.53 12.70 12.11
C ILE A 295 -16.40 11.45 12.35
N ASP A 296 -16.18 10.75 13.46
CA ASP A 296 -16.98 9.59 13.85
C ASP A 296 -18.47 9.96 13.98
N ARG A 297 -18.79 11.11 14.59
CA ARG A 297 -20.18 11.61 14.63
C ARG A 297 -20.74 12.00 13.26
N ILE A 298 -19.93 12.57 12.38
CA ILE A 298 -20.37 12.94 11.03
C ILE A 298 -20.74 11.68 10.24
N GLN A 299 -19.92 10.64 10.31
CA GLN A 299 -20.08 9.41 9.53
C GLN A 299 -21.09 8.43 10.16
N TYR A 300 -21.02 8.23 11.47
CA TYR A 300 -21.78 7.21 12.19
C TYR A 300 -22.88 7.78 13.09
N GLY A 301 -22.98 9.10 13.24
CA GLY A 301 -23.98 9.74 14.10
C GLY A 301 -23.54 9.89 15.56
N ALA A 302 -24.30 10.69 16.31
CA ALA A 302 -23.96 11.09 17.66
C ALA A 302 -24.00 9.96 18.70
N ARG A 303 -24.71 8.86 18.41
CA ARG A 303 -24.89 7.70 19.29
C ARG A 303 -24.36 6.42 18.64
N HIS A 304 -23.28 6.52 17.87
CA HIS A 304 -22.70 5.35 17.21
C HIS A 304 -22.28 4.29 18.25
N PRO A 305 -22.44 2.99 17.93
CA PRO A 305 -22.12 1.92 18.87
C PRO A 305 -20.62 1.87 19.19
N ARG A 306 -20.28 1.24 20.31
CA ARG A 306 -18.87 0.98 20.67
C ARG A 306 -18.23 -0.02 19.69
N GLY A 307 -16.92 0.06 19.56
CA GLY A 307 -16.11 -0.87 18.76
C GLY A 307 -16.17 -0.62 17.24
N VAL A 308 -16.91 0.38 16.77
CA VAL A 308 -16.89 0.79 15.36
C VAL A 308 -15.48 1.32 15.02
N PRO A 309 -14.90 0.95 13.86
CA PRO A 309 -13.61 1.46 13.44
C PRO A 309 -13.59 2.99 13.39
N ALA A 310 -12.42 3.60 13.55
CA ALA A 310 -12.26 5.03 13.35
C ALA A 310 -12.71 5.45 11.94
N ALA A 311 -13.56 6.47 11.87
CA ALA A 311 -14.27 6.83 10.65
C ALA A 311 -13.34 7.47 9.61
N ASP A 312 -13.64 7.17 8.34
CA ASP A 312 -12.95 7.76 7.20
C ASP A 312 -13.83 8.69 6.37
N TYR A 313 -13.18 9.52 5.54
CA TYR A 313 -13.86 10.37 4.59
C TYR A 313 -13.05 10.49 3.29
N ALA A 314 -13.79 10.82 2.23
CA ALA A 314 -13.24 11.23 0.95
C ALA A 314 -14.06 12.41 0.42
N LEU A 315 -13.41 13.57 0.28
CA LEU A 315 -14.02 14.82 -0.16
C LEU A 315 -13.48 15.20 -1.54
N ARG A 316 -14.34 15.83 -2.34
CA ARG A 316 -14.01 16.39 -3.64
C ARG A 316 -14.82 17.65 -3.85
N TYR A 317 -14.19 18.67 -4.40
CA TYR A 317 -14.80 19.92 -4.78
C TYR A 317 -14.17 20.40 -6.08
N ASN A 318 -14.99 20.76 -7.06
CA ASN A 318 -14.52 21.38 -8.29
C ASN A 318 -14.87 22.86 -8.19
N ASP A 319 -13.85 23.70 -8.17
CA ASP A 319 -14.04 25.13 -8.22
C ASP A 319 -14.27 25.57 -9.66
N ALA A 320 -15.47 26.10 -9.94
CA ALA A 320 -15.86 26.51 -11.28
C ALA A 320 -15.12 27.78 -11.73
N GLU A 321 -14.70 28.63 -10.78
CA GLU A 321 -14.05 29.90 -11.07
C GLU A 321 -12.58 29.69 -11.51
N SER A 322 -11.80 28.93 -10.73
CA SER A 322 -10.41 28.61 -11.09
C SER A 322 -10.25 27.41 -12.03
N GLY A 323 -11.32 26.61 -12.23
CA GLY A 323 -11.26 25.36 -12.98
C GLY A 323 -10.42 24.27 -12.30
N ARG A 324 -10.16 24.38 -10.99
CA ARG A 324 -9.33 23.45 -10.21
C ARG A 324 -10.19 22.49 -9.39
N GLY A 325 -9.75 21.24 -9.32
CA GLY A 325 -10.30 20.24 -8.40
C GLY A 325 -9.49 20.19 -7.12
N VAL A 326 -10.16 20.32 -5.97
CA VAL A 326 -9.63 20.08 -4.63
C VAL A 326 -10.19 18.78 -4.10
N TYR A 327 -9.35 17.94 -3.51
CA TYR A 327 -9.78 16.67 -2.93
C TYR A 327 -8.97 16.26 -1.71
N SER A 328 -9.57 15.45 -0.86
CA SER A 328 -8.87 14.84 0.27
C SER A 328 -8.01 13.66 -0.19
N PHE A 329 -6.78 13.58 0.28
CA PHE A 329 -5.82 12.52 -0.02
C PHE A 329 -5.19 11.98 1.27
N CYS A 330 -4.86 10.69 1.26
CA CYS A 330 -4.19 9.99 2.36
C CYS A 330 -4.83 10.29 3.75
N MET A 331 -6.16 10.24 3.84
CA MET A 331 -6.90 10.45 5.09
C MET A 331 -6.54 9.37 6.11
N CYS A 332 -6.01 9.76 7.26
CA CYS A 332 -5.55 8.93 8.37
C CYS A 332 -6.49 9.10 9.57
N PRO A 333 -7.42 8.16 9.80
CA PRO A 333 -8.25 8.17 11.00
C PRO A 333 -7.39 7.93 12.24
N GLY A 334 -7.69 8.64 13.33
CA GLY A 334 -7.04 8.41 14.63
C GLY A 334 -5.51 8.40 14.54
N GLY A 335 -4.94 9.36 13.82
CA GLY A 335 -3.53 9.40 13.46
C GLY A 335 -2.95 10.80 13.47
N ASP A 336 -1.67 10.88 13.13
CA ASP A 336 -0.83 12.06 13.31
C ASP A 336 -0.42 12.66 11.96
N VAL A 337 -0.27 13.99 11.94
CA VAL A 337 0.47 14.68 10.88
C VAL A 337 1.96 14.56 11.20
N ILE A 338 2.75 14.16 10.20
CA ILE A 338 4.19 13.94 10.37
C ILE A 338 5.01 14.84 9.47
N ASN A 339 6.18 15.27 9.96
CA ASN A 339 7.18 15.88 9.11
C ASN A 339 7.89 14.78 8.30
N ALA A 340 7.80 14.89 6.98
CA ALA A 340 8.27 13.92 6.00
C ALA A 340 9.36 14.49 5.09
N ALA A 341 10.03 15.57 5.50
CA ALA A 341 11.15 16.14 4.76
C ALA A 341 12.28 15.12 4.57
N SER A 342 12.96 15.21 3.42
CA SER A 342 14.15 14.41 3.07
C SER A 342 15.37 15.27 2.73
N GLU A 343 15.23 16.59 2.74
CA GLU A 343 16.30 17.54 2.46
C GLU A 343 16.36 18.63 3.53
N ALA A 344 17.57 19.09 3.83
CA ALA A 344 17.79 20.15 4.82
C ALA A 344 17.15 21.47 4.35
N GLY A 345 16.54 22.21 5.28
CA GLY A 345 15.83 23.45 4.99
C GLY A 345 14.44 23.28 4.36
N GLY A 346 14.09 22.07 3.90
CA GLY A 346 12.75 21.75 3.39
C GLY A 346 11.75 21.39 4.49
N LEU A 347 10.46 21.68 4.24
CA LEU A 347 9.36 21.19 5.05
C LEU A 347 8.36 20.45 4.16
N VAL A 348 8.13 19.18 4.45
CA VAL A 348 7.11 18.36 3.80
C VAL A 348 6.27 17.73 4.89
N VAL A 349 4.94 17.75 4.75
CA VAL A 349 4.04 17.09 5.70
C VAL A 349 3.33 15.91 5.07
N ASN A 350 3.16 14.84 5.85
CA ASN A 350 2.34 13.69 5.48
C ASN A 350 1.52 13.25 6.70
N GLY A 351 0.95 12.05 6.67
CA GLY A 351 0.13 11.54 7.77
C GLY A 351 0.29 10.04 7.94
N MET A 352 0.18 9.60 9.18
CA MET A 352 0.26 8.19 9.57
C MET A 352 -0.79 7.85 10.62
N SER A 353 -1.09 6.56 10.75
CA SER A 353 -1.85 6.03 11.88
C SER A 353 -1.21 4.72 12.35
N ARG A 354 -1.40 4.40 13.62
CA ARG A 354 -1.14 3.06 14.18
C ARG A 354 -2.23 2.07 13.74
N ALA A 355 -2.00 0.78 13.96
CA ALA A 355 -2.92 -0.29 13.59
C ALA A 355 -4.29 -0.20 14.28
N ASP A 356 -4.35 0.34 15.49
CA ASP A 356 -5.58 0.55 16.26
C ASP A 356 -6.36 1.82 15.88
N ARG A 357 -5.68 2.78 15.20
CA ARG A 357 -6.22 4.11 14.87
C ARG A 357 -6.87 4.78 16.08
N ASP A 358 -6.22 4.67 17.23
CA ASP A 358 -6.76 5.11 18.52
C ASP A 358 -6.50 6.59 18.85
N GLY A 359 -5.75 7.30 17.99
CA GLY A 359 -5.41 8.71 18.19
C GLY A 359 -6.63 9.64 18.29
N GLY A 360 -6.46 10.74 19.02
CA GLY A 360 -7.52 11.72 19.26
C GLY A 360 -7.86 12.61 18.05
N ARG A 361 -7.07 12.55 16.98
CA ARG A 361 -7.22 13.37 15.77
C ARG A 361 -7.36 12.50 14.52
N SER A 362 -8.10 13.00 13.54
CA SER A 362 -8.13 12.46 12.18
C SER A 362 -7.61 13.53 11.23
N ASN A 363 -6.78 13.14 10.28
CA ASN A 363 -6.12 14.09 9.38
C ASN A 363 -6.16 13.66 7.91
N SER A 364 -6.15 14.60 6.97
CA SER A 364 -5.96 14.31 5.54
C SER A 364 -5.21 15.44 4.86
N ALA A 365 -4.60 15.15 3.72
CA ALA A 365 -4.12 16.22 2.85
C ALA A 365 -5.31 16.75 2.04
N LEU A 366 -5.55 18.05 2.04
CA LEU A 366 -6.42 18.71 1.06
C LEU A 366 -5.51 19.24 -0.04
N VAL A 367 -5.62 18.65 -1.23
CA VAL A 367 -4.69 18.88 -2.32
C VAL A 367 -5.40 19.36 -3.58
N VAL A 368 -4.66 20.12 -4.37
CA VAL A 368 -5.01 20.58 -5.71
C VAL A 368 -3.98 20.09 -6.71
N THR A 369 -4.41 19.78 -7.93
CA THR A 369 -3.48 19.38 -9.00
C THR A 369 -2.62 20.57 -9.44
N VAL A 370 -1.31 20.37 -9.42
CA VAL A 370 -0.29 21.25 -9.98
C VAL A 370 0.15 20.67 -11.33
N ARG A 371 0.05 21.48 -12.37
CA ARG A 371 0.37 21.13 -13.76
C ARG A 371 1.73 21.71 -14.15
N PRO A 372 2.40 21.19 -15.20
CA PRO A 372 3.62 21.80 -15.72
C PRO A 372 3.47 23.29 -16.08
N SER A 373 2.26 23.71 -16.50
CA SER A 373 1.95 25.13 -16.76
C SER A 373 2.02 26.04 -15.53
N ASP A 374 2.04 25.45 -14.32
CA ASP A 374 2.09 26.19 -13.06
C ASP A 374 3.54 26.36 -12.56
N TRP A 375 4.53 25.77 -13.24
CA TRP A 375 5.92 25.79 -12.83
C TRP A 375 6.65 27.02 -13.38
N ALA A 376 7.61 27.54 -12.61
CA ALA A 376 8.46 28.63 -13.08
C ALA A 376 9.43 28.17 -14.19
N ASP A 377 9.84 26.89 -14.16
CA ASP A 377 10.68 26.25 -15.16
C ASP A 377 9.94 25.00 -15.70
N PRO A 378 9.83 24.79 -17.03
CA PRO A 378 9.25 23.58 -17.60
C PRO A 378 10.17 22.34 -17.55
N GLY A 379 11.38 22.46 -17.01
CA GLY A 379 12.35 21.38 -16.91
C GLY A 379 11.85 20.16 -16.13
N VAL A 380 12.31 18.97 -16.50
CA VAL A 380 11.96 17.69 -15.83
C VAL A 380 12.40 17.61 -14.36
N LEU A 381 13.27 18.53 -13.94
CA LEU A 381 13.74 18.69 -12.55
C LEU A 381 13.19 19.96 -11.88
N ALA A 382 12.32 20.74 -12.51
CA ALA A 382 11.92 22.07 -12.04
C ALA A 382 11.28 22.13 -10.64
N VAL A 383 10.85 20.99 -10.09
CA VAL A 383 10.21 20.87 -8.77
C VAL A 383 11.20 20.35 -7.71
N SER A 384 12.47 20.10 -8.06
CA SER A 384 13.49 19.68 -7.09
C SER A 384 14.14 20.84 -6.32
N ASP A 385 14.13 22.05 -6.88
CA ASP A 385 14.94 23.18 -6.40
C ASP A 385 14.12 24.32 -5.75
N THR A 386 12.83 24.07 -5.49
CA THR A 386 11.94 24.93 -4.68
C THR A 386 11.69 24.30 -3.32
#